data_AF-A0A3C0VAN6-F1
#
_entry.id   AF-A0A3C0VAN6-F1
#
_cell.length_a   1.000
_cell.length_b   1.000
_cell.length_c   1.000
_cell.angle_alpha   90.00
_cell.angle_beta   90.00
_cell.angle_gamma   90.00
#
_symmetry.space_group_name_H-M   'P 1'
#
loop_
_entity.id
_entity.type
_entity.pdbx_description
1 polymer ?
#
loop_
_entity_poly.entity_id
_entity_poly.type
_entity_poly.pdbx_seq_one_letter_code
_entity_poly.pdbx_strand_id
1 'polypeptide(L)'
;MEDLAAAAENVLGDKAAAEELRAAAAMDDDAQRRNAARALRQMRDKTAKGAALAPFAPAQAEIEHQARELAREAAAAETAGAPRAGQEASEALKNAAQAMERAVRSLQAGEGKQAAEGQERASEELGKAEKSLAGAAEALGRRDKFERAKAVQEGIKEKAAALAEAMKARAARLQRKDRAQPLADAARSVDRAGEAMRQASASFGERSEAGSRQAGEAARELAAAKDALKEAALKQLKRHDLEKVARAQEELARKTKDMARGLKEKSDGALKRAGGRVERAGGRMDRAAQDFQSGEGERGADAQEEAEEELARAAEEIGQEEEELARLKQEEALTNMVALLVKLRDGGRDVLGEILKAEESRTDGKLSRNAILRLRQAAQGHAGLMEEGEKVRRLLDDEKARVFAFLVEDVLGDMSQIKDALGREDTGAYTQMLAAEVIAKIEKLLAVLKKELAQRQEGRQEDRQGQQRLVLVPPVAEGLMLRDMQSEISAQTEALERARVANDGKLNEVMERQLTRLALKQGALGGLTKRLAREFFGIVPGENANEPVEKE
;
A
#
# COMPACT_ATOMS: atom_id res chain seq x y z
N MET A 1 1.41 -49.77 8.69
CA MET A 1 2.47 -49.96 7.67
C MET A 1 1.88 -49.99 6.28
N GLU A 2 0.79 -50.72 6.04
CA GLU A 2 0.07 -50.72 4.77
C GLU A 2 -0.40 -49.31 4.34
N ASP A 3 -0.96 -48.51 5.25
CA ASP A 3 -1.33 -47.11 4.97
C ASP A 3 -0.12 -46.23 4.62
N LEU A 4 1.03 -46.49 5.24
CA LEU A 4 2.28 -45.76 4.96
C LEU A 4 2.87 -46.18 3.61
N ALA A 5 2.73 -47.45 3.23
CA ALA A 5 3.11 -47.93 1.91
C ALA A 5 2.17 -47.39 0.82
N ALA A 6 0.87 -47.32 1.08
CA ALA A 6 -0.11 -46.68 0.20
C ALA A 6 0.19 -45.18 0.03
N ALA A 7 0.57 -44.48 1.11
CA ALA A 7 1.00 -43.08 1.02
C ALA A 7 2.32 -42.93 0.24
N ALA A 8 3.31 -43.80 0.47
CA ALA A 8 4.57 -43.80 -0.26
C ALA A 8 4.35 -43.96 -1.78
N GLU A 9 3.46 -44.87 -2.17
CA GLU A 9 3.17 -45.14 -3.58
C GLU A 9 2.27 -44.08 -4.21
N ASN A 10 1.16 -43.70 -3.55
CA ASN A 10 0.15 -42.83 -4.16
C ASN A 10 0.47 -41.34 -4.04
N VAL A 11 1.16 -40.92 -2.98
CA VAL A 11 1.46 -39.50 -2.71
C VAL A 11 2.87 -39.13 -3.16
N LEU A 12 3.84 -40.03 -2.96
CA LEU A 12 5.26 -39.76 -3.24
C LEU A 12 5.77 -40.47 -4.50
N GLY A 13 5.01 -41.40 -5.09
CA GLY A 13 5.43 -42.17 -6.27
C GLY A 13 6.57 -43.16 -5.99
N ASP A 14 6.91 -43.42 -4.73
CA ASP A 14 8.08 -44.22 -4.34
C ASP A 14 7.71 -45.69 -4.13
N LYS A 15 7.61 -46.42 -5.24
CA LYS A 15 7.25 -47.85 -5.26
C LYS A 15 8.23 -48.72 -4.48
N ALA A 16 9.52 -48.38 -4.51
CA ALA A 16 10.54 -49.12 -3.78
C ALA A 16 10.38 -48.97 -2.26
N ALA A 17 10.15 -47.75 -1.78
CA ALA A 17 9.84 -47.52 -0.37
C ALA A 17 8.52 -48.19 0.04
N ALA A 18 7.50 -48.18 -0.83
CA ALA A 18 6.24 -48.86 -0.57
C ALA A 18 6.39 -50.39 -0.47
N GLU A 19 7.18 -51.01 -1.35
CA GLU A 19 7.50 -52.44 -1.29
C GLU A 19 8.30 -52.81 -0.04
N GLU A 20 9.28 -51.99 0.37
CA GLU A 20 10.03 -52.20 1.61
C GLU A 20 9.13 -52.08 2.86
N LEU A 21 8.19 -51.14 2.86
CA LEU A 21 7.23 -50.96 3.95
C LEU A 21 6.19 -52.09 4.02
N ARG A 22 5.78 -52.65 2.87
CA ARG A 22 4.91 -53.83 2.80
C ARG A 22 5.63 -55.10 3.22
N ALA A 23 6.87 -55.30 2.77
CA ALA A 23 7.70 -56.43 3.18
C ALA A 23 7.94 -56.43 4.70
N ALA A 24 8.21 -55.25 5.27
CA ALA A 24 8.38 -55.09 6.72
C ALA A 24 7.09 -55.26 7.53
N ALA A 25 5.91 -55.17 6.90
CA ALA A 25 4.64 -55.42 7.57
C ALA A 25 4.31 -56.93 7.70
N ALA A 26 4.95 -57.77 6.89
CA ALA A 26 4.59 -59.18 6.74
C ALA A 26 5.37 -60.14 7.66
N MET A 27 6.52 -59.75 8.26
CA MET A 27 7.39 -60.68 9.02
C MET A 27 8.19 -60.01 10.16
N ASP A 28 8.64 -60.82 11.13
CA ASP A 28 9.16 -60.43 12.45
C ASP A 28 10.70 -60.24 12.54
N ASP A 29 11.41 -60.11 11.41
CA ASP A 29 12.88 -60.04 11.38
C ASP A 29 13.45 -58.63 11.61
N ASP A 30 14.42 -58.52 12.52
CA ASP A 30 15.09 -57.26 12.91
C ASP A 30 15.87 -56.60 11.75
N ALA A 31 16.38 -57.39 10.80
CA ALA A 31 17.04 -56.85 9.62
C ALA A 31 16.06 -56.05 8.74
N GLN A 32 14.82 -56.54 8.60
CA GLN A 32 13.78 -55.88 7.81
C GLN A 32 13.22 -54.64 8.53
N ARG A 33 13.13 -54.66 9.87
CA ARG A 33 12.79 -53.46 10.67
C ARG A 33 13.81 -52.32 10.49
N ARG A 34 15.10 -52.64 10.36
CA ARG A 34 16.14 -51.63 10.05
C ARG A 34 15.99 -51.05 8.65
N ASN A 35 15.65 -51.88 7.67
CA ASN A 35 15.38 -51.43 6.31
C ASN A 35 14.13 -50.54 6.26
N ALA A 36 13.05 -50.94 6.93
CA ALA A 36 11.84 -50.12 7.07
C ALA A 36 12.11 -48.77 7.75
N ALA A 37 12.90 -48.75 8.82
CA ALA A 37 13.30 -47.50 9.47
C ALA A 37 14.15 -46.61 8.56
N ARG A 38 14.97 -47.22 7.68
CA ARG A 38 15.74 -46.49 6.66
C ARG A 38 14.82 -45.90 5.59
N ALA A 39 13.85 -46.68 5.10
CA ALA A 39 12.83 -46.23 4.15
C ALA A 39 12.00 -45.07 4.73
N LEU A 40 11.55 -45.17 5.99
CA LEU A 40 10.80 -44.10 6.66
C LEU A 40 11.64 -42.83 6.84
N ARG A 41 12.93 -42.94 7.15
CA ARG A 41 13.83 -41.77 7.22
C ARG A 41 14.02 -41.13 5.85
N GLN A 42 14.21 -41.94 4.80
CA GLN A 42 14.31 -41.43 3.43
C GLN A 42 13.00 -40.75 3.00
N MET A 43 11.84 -41.33 3.33
CA MET A 43 10.54 -40.72 3.08
C MET A 43 10.36 -39.39 3.82
N ARG A 44 10.75 -39.33 5.11
CA ARG A 44 10.70 -38.10 5.91
C ARG A 44 11.60 -37.01 5.33
N ASP A 45 12.79 -37.37 4.88
CA ASP A 45 13.72 -36.43 4.26
C ASP A 45 13.23 -35.96 2.88
N LYS A 46 12.59 -36.82 2.09
CA LYS A 46 11.95 -36.45 0.82
C LYS A 46 10.75 -35.51 1.04
N THR A 47 9.87 -35.82 1.99
CA THR A 47 8.74 -34.96 2.34
C THR A 47 9.19 -33.61 2.91
N ALA A 48 10.23 -33.57 3.75
CA ALA A 48 10.80 -32.31 4.24
C ALA A 48 11.42 -31.46 3.12
N LYS A 49 12.10 -32.10 2.16
CA LYS A 49 12.64 -31.41 0.97
C LYS A 49 11.54 -30.92 0.03
N GLY A 50 10.49 -31.71 -0.18
CA GLY A 50 9.30 -31.31 -0.93
C GLY A 50 8.57 -30.14 -0.28
N ALA A 51 8.37 -30.18 1.04
CA ALA A 51 7.78 -29.08 1.80
C ALA A 51 8.59 -27.78 1.70
N ALA A 52 9.92 -27.86 1.71
CA ALA A 52 10.81 -26.69 1.54
C ALA A 52 10.76 -26.07 0.13
N LEU A 53 10.20 -26.79 -0.85
CA LEU A 53 10.02 -26.36 -2.23
C LEU A 53 8.55 -26.06 -2.57
N ALA A 54 7.60 -26.35 -1.67
CA ALA A 54 6.17 -26.08 -1.83
C ALA A 54 5.83 -24.61 -2.16
N PRO A 55 6.54 -23.58 -1.65
CA PRO A 55 6.26 -22.18 -2.00
C PRO A 55 6.44 -21.85 -3.49
N PHE A 56 7.15 -22.69 -4.26
CA PHE A 56 7.35 -22.48 -5.69
C PHE A 56 6.24 -23.06 -6.56
N ALA A 57 5.37 -23.92 -6.01
CA ALA A 57 4.32 -24.60 -6.78
C ALA A 57 3.25 -23.64 -7.36
N PRO A 58 2.78 -22.59 -6.66
CA PRO A 58 1.81 -21.65 -7.22
C PRO A 58 2.36 -20.86 -8.41
N ALA A 59 3.58 -20.34 -8.29
CA ALA A 59 4.26 -19.63 -9.38
C ALA A 59 4.48 -20.55 -10.59
N GLN A 60 4.80 -21.82 -10.35
CA GLN A 60 4.96 -22.80 -11.41
C GLN A 60 3.65 -23.10 -12.17
N ALA A 61 2.54 -23.21 -11.43
CA ALA A 61 1.22 -23.45 -12.00
C ALA A 61 0.71 -22.25 -12.82
N GLU A 62 1.06 -21.03 -12.41
CA GLU A 62 0.72 -19.80 -13.15
C GLU A 62 1.44 -19.75 -14.51
N ILE A 63 2.75 -20.06 -14.52
CA ILE A 63 3.56 -20.11 -15.75
C ILE A 63 3.03 -21.20 -16.70
N GLU A 64 2.65 -22.37 -16.17
CA GLU A 64 2.05 -23.46 -16.94
C GLU A 64 0.71 -23.05 -17.58
N HIS A 65 -0.14 -22.36 -16.81
CA HIS A 65 -1.41 -21.85 -17.32
C HIS A 65 -1.20 -20.83 -18.45
N GLN A 66 -0.27 -19.90 -18.28
CA GLN A 66 0.08 -18.90 -19.29
C GLN A 66 0.64 -19.56 -20.57
N ALA A 67 1.48 -20.59 -20.44
CA ALA A 67 1.99 -21.35 -21.59
C ALA A 67 0.88 -22.10 -22.35
N ARG A 68 -0.12 -22.65 -21.64
CA ARG A 68 -1.27 -23.34 -22.26
C ARG A 68 -2.22 -22.39 -22.98
N GLU A 69 -2.46 -21.20 -22.44
CA GLU A 69 -3.26 -20.18 -23.10
C GLU A 69 -2.57 -19.71 -24.39
N LEU A 70 -1.26 -19.44 -24.36
CA LEU A 70 -0.49 -19.14 -25.57
C LEU A 70 -0.53 -20.30 -26.58
N ALA A 71 -0.50 -21.56 -26.13
CA ALA A 71 -0.60 -22.71 -27.04
C ALA A 71 -1.96 -22.75 -27.77
N ARG A 72 -3.04 -22.38 -27.08
CA ARG A 72 -4.38 -22.27 -27.67
C ARG A 72 -4.47 -21.13 -28.67
N GLU A 73 -3.88 -19.98 -28.35
CA GLU A 73 -3.81 -18.83 -29.26
C GLU A 73 -2.97 -19.14 -30.51
N ALA A 74 -1.85 -19.83 -30.35
CA ALA A 74 -1.00 -20.28 -31.46
C ALA A 74 -1.73 -21.29 -32.37
N ALA A 75 -2.47 -22.24 -31.78
CA ALA A 75 -3.29 -23.19 -32.54
C ALA A 75 -4.44 -22.49 -33.30
N ALA A 76 -5.02 -21.43 -32.74
CA ALA A 76 -6.00 -20.61 -33.46
C ALA A 76 -5.35 -19.85 -34.64
N ALA A 77 -4.09 -19.40 -34.51
CA ALA A 77 -3.34 -18.76 -35.58
C ALA A 77 -2.96 -19.73 -36.73
N GLU A 78 -2.78 -21.02 -36.44
CA GLU A 78 -2.53 -22.07 -37.43
C GLU A 78 -3.64 -22.11 -38.51
N THR A 79 -4.89 -21.94 -38.09
CA THR A 79 -6.06 -21.92 -38.99
C THR A 79 -6.18 -20.65 -39.86
N ALA A 80 -5.37 -19.62 -39.58
CA ALA A 80 -5.51 -18.28 -40.15
C ALA A 80 -4.45 -17.89 -41.21
N GLY A 81 -3.69 -18.85 -41.74
CA GLY A 81 -2.88 -18.66 -42.96
C GLY A 81 -1.36 -18.88 -42.86
N ALA A 82 -0.84 -19.37 -41.73
CA ALA A 82 0.58 -19.75 -41.59
C ALA A 82 0.73 -21.15 -40.93
N PRO A 83 0.32 -22.24 -41.62
CA PRO A 83 0.15 -23.55 -41.00
C PRO A 83 1.44 -24.14 -40.45
N ARG A 84 2.59 -24.02 -41.15
CA ARG A 84 3.86 -24.61 -40.68
C ARG A 84 4.42 -23.91 -39.44
N ALA A 85 4.49 -22.59 -39.46
CA ALA A 85 5.03 -21.82 -38.34
C ALA A 85 4.08 -21.83 -37.12
N GLY A 86 2.77 -21.91 -37.35
CA GLY A 86 1.77 -22.14 -36.30
C GLY A 86 1.90 -23.53 -35.66
N GLN A 87 2.13 -24.58 -36.46
CA GLN A 87 2.37 -25.94 -35.97
C GLN A 87 3.62 -26.03 -35.10
N GLU A 88 4.75 -25.50 -35.58
CA GLU A 88 6.00 -25.50 -34.82
C GLU A 88 5.87 -24.73 -33.50
N ALA A 89 5.19 -23.57 -33.50
CA ALA A 89 4.91 -22.81 -32.29
C ALA A 89 4.01 -23.58 -31.31
N SER A 90 2.96 -24.22 -31.81
CA SER A 90 2.04 -25.02 -31.00
C SER A 90 2.74 -26.23 -30.37
N GLU A 91 3.57 -26.94 -31.13
CA GLU A 91 4.36 -28.06 -30.64
C GLU A 91 5.36 -27.64 -29.57
N ALA A 92 6.09 -26.53 -29.79
CA ALA A 92 7.04 -25.99 -28.82
C ALA A 92 6.33 -25.54 -27.53
N LEU A 93 5.17 -24.90 -27.61
CA LEU A 93 4.38 -24.52 -26.43
C LEU A 93 3.84 -25.75 -25.67
N LYS A 94 3.45 -26.80 -26.38
CA LYS A 94 3.05 -28.08 -25.77
C LYS A 94 4.21 -28.76 -25.05
N ASN A 95 5.40 -28.77 -25.65
CA ASN A 95 6.61 -29.31 -25.03
C ASN A 95 7.00 -28.50 -23.77
N ALA A 96 6.89 -27.17 -23.82
CA ALA A 96 7.13 -26.30 -22.68
C ALA A 96 6.17 -26.63 -21.52
N ALA A 97 4.86 -26.78 -21.81
CA ALA A 97 3.87 -27.15 -20.80
C ALA A 97 4.16 -28.52 -20.18
N GLN A 98 4.57 -29.52 -20.98
CA GLN A 98 4.95 -30.84 -20.46
C GLN A 98 6.21 -30.79 -19.59
N ALA A 99 7.19 -29.96 -19.94
CA ALA A 99 8.40 -29.76 -19.16
C ALA A 99 8.10 -29.09 -17.80
N MET A 100 7.19 -28.12 -17.79
CA MET A 100 6.69 -27.50 -16.56
C MET A 100 5.92 -28.49 -15.68
N GLU A 101 5.05 -29.32 -16.26
CA GLU A 101 4.31 -30.34 -15.50
C GLU A 101 5.26 -31.36 -14.84
N ARG A 102 6.30 -31.79 -15.55
CA ARG A 102 7.35 -32.65 -14.98
C ARG A 102 8.09 -31.95 -13.84
N ALA A 103 8.37 -30.65 -13.99
CA ALA A 103 9.00 -29.88 -12.93
C ALA A 103 8.11 -29.80 -11.67
N VAL A 104 6.79 -29.61 -11.82
CA VAL A 104 5.83 -29.64 -10.70
C VAL A 104 5.88 -30.99 -9.98
N ARG A 105 5.87 -32.10 -10.72
CA ARG A 105 5.96 -33.44 -10.12
C ARG A 105 7.29 -33.67 -9.41
N SER A 106 8.40 -33.24 -9.99
CA SER A 106 9.72 -33.30 -9.34
C SER A 106 9.80 -32.40 -8.09
N LEU A 107 9.11 -31.26 -8.07
CA LEU A 107 9.00 -30.41 -6.87
C LEU A 107 8.24 -31.12 -5.75
N GLN A 108 7.10 -31.73 -6.08
CA GLN A 108 6.29 -32.50 -5.13
C GLN A 108 7.07 -33.70 -4.58
N ALA A 109 7.93 -34.31 -5.39
CA ALA A 109 8.83 -35.39 -4.98
C ALA A 109 10.08 -34.93 -4.20
N GLY A 110 10.31 -33.61 -4.05
CA GLY A 110 11.48 -33.05 -3.36
C GLY A 110 12.78 -33.10 -4.19
N GLU A 111 12.67 -33.32 -5.50
CA GLU A 111 13.77 -33.47 -6.46
C GLU A 111 14.10 -32.13 -7.14
N GLY A 112 14.52 -31.14 -6.36
CA GLY A 112 14.74 -29.76 -6.84
C GLY A 112 15.69 -29.61 -8.04
N LYS A 113 16.64 -30.54 -8.26
CA LYS A 113 17.50 -30.55 -9.44
C LYS A 113 16.73 -30.91 -10.72
N GLN A 114 15.93 -31.98 -10.67
CA GLN A 114 15.10 -32.39 -11.80
C GLN A 114 14.01 -31.37 -12.10
N ALA A 115 13.47 -30.71 -11.06
CA ALA A 115 12.55 -29.60 -11.21
C ALA A 115 13.18 -28.42 -11.96
N ALA A 116 14.40 -28.02 -11.60
CA ALA A 116 15.12 -26.96 -12.28
C ALA A 116 15.46 -27.32 -13.74
N GLU A 117 15.86 -28.56 -14.01
CA GLU A 117 16.08 -29.04 -15.38
C GLU A 117 14.79 -29.02 -16.21
N GLY A 118 13.64 -29.34 -15.60
CA GLY A 118 12.32 -29.21 -16.22
C GLY A 118 11.97 -27.76 -16.59
N GLN A 119 12.31 -26.80 -15.72
CA GLN A 119 12.12 -25.37 -16.00
C GLN A 119 13.05 -24.84 -17.10
N GLU A 120 14.31 -25.29 -17.11
CA GLU A 120 15.29 -24.88 -18.11
C GLU A 120 14.84 -25.33 -19.51
N ARG A 121 14.41 -26.60 -19.63
CA ARG A 121 13.79 -27.13 -20.85
C ARG A 121 12.52 -26.38 -21.25
N ALA A 122 11.68 -26.01 -20.28
CA ALA A 122 10.50 -25.21 -20.56
C ALA A 122 10.85 -23.84 -21.16
N SER A 123 11.90 -23.19 -20.64
CA SER A 123 12.39 -21.90 -21.16
C SER A 123 12.97 -22.01 -22.58
N GLU A 124 13.66 -23.12 -22.87
CA GLU A 124 14.21 -23.40 -24.20
C GLU A 124 13.09 -23.61 -25.24
N GLU A 125 12.08 -24.40 -24.88
CA GLU A 125 10.91 -24.65 -25.75
C GLU A 125 10.08 -23.38 -25.95
N LEU A 126 9.93 -22.53 -24.92
CA LEU A 126 9.36 -21.19 -25.08
C LEU A 126 10.19 -20.34 -26.04
N GLY A 127 11.52 -20.39 -25.98
CA GLY A 127 12.37 -19.68 -26.95
C GLY A 127 12.23 -20.19 -28.39
N LYS A 128 11.93 -21.47 -28.59
CA LYS A 128 11.64 -22.04 -29.92
C LYS A 128 10.29 -21.55 -30.44
N ALA A 129 9.25 -21.58 -29.59
CA ALA A 129 7.94 -21.06 -29.93
C ALA A 129 8.00 -19.58 -30.34
N GLU A 130 8.86 -18.79 -29.71
CA GLU A 130 9.02 -17.35 -29.99
C GLU A 130 9.53 -17.13 -31.42
N LYS A 131 10.56 -17.89 -31.80
CA LYS A 131 11.15 -17.83 -33.15
C LYS A 131 10.14 -18.26 -34.22
N SER A 132 9.36 -19.32 -33.97
CA SER A 132 8.34 -19.79 -34.91
C SER A 132 7.17 -18.80 -35.02
N LEU A 133 6.72 -18.20 -33.91
CA LEU A 133 5.69 -17.15 -33.93
C LEU A 133 6.17 -15.87 -34.62
N ALA A 134 7.45 -15.50 -34.47
CA ALA A 134 8.03 -14.35 -35.15
C ALA A 134 8.01 -14.53 -36.67
N GLY A 135 8.43 -15.72 -37.14
CA GLY A 135 8.36 -16.06 -38.57
C GLY A 135 6.92 -16.10 -39.10
N ALA A 136 5.95 -16.59 -38.32
CA ALA A 136 4.54 -16.57 -38.69
C ALA A 136 3.97 -15.13 -38.78
N ALA A 137 4.31 -14.27 -37.82
CA ALA A 137 3.84 -12.90 -37.76
C ALA A 137 4.37 -12.03 -38.90
N GLU A 138 5.64 -12.22 -39.26
CA GLU A 138 6.27 -11.56 -40.40
C GLU A 138 5.60 -11.99 -41.72
N ALA A 139 5.27 -13.28 -41.87
CA ALA A 139 4.57 -13.79 -43.04
C ALA A 139 3.11 -13.29 -43.16
N LEU A 140 2.46 -12.97 -42.04
CA LEU A 140 1.04 -12.57 -41.98
C LEU A 140 0.80 -11.06 -41.88
N GLY A 141 1.85 -10.24 -41.74
CA GLY A 141 1.74 -8.79 -41.61
C GLY A 141 0.99 -8.31 -40.34
N ARG A 142 0.89 -9.15 -39.31
CA ARG A 142 0.11 -8.89 -38.07
C ARG A 142 1.03 -8.57 -36.88
N ARG A 143 1.78 -7.47 -36.97
CA ARG A 143 2.78 -7.06 -35.97
C ARG A 143 2.20 -6.85 -34.56
N ASP A 144 1.03 -6.25 -34.43
CA ASP A 144 0.51 -5.85 -33.10
C ASP A 144 0.09 -7.03 -32.20
N LYS A 145 -0.46 -8.10 -32.78
CA LYS A 145 -0.81 -9.31 -32.03
C LYS A 145 0.44 -10.11 -31.66
N PHE A 146 1.47 -10.03 -32.49
CA PHE A 146 2.74 -10.67 -32.25
C PHE A 146 3.52 -9.97 -31.13
N GLU A 147 3.57 -8.64 -31.10
CA GLU A 147 4.24 -7.90 -30.00
C GLU A 147 3.63 -8.23 -28.64
N ARG A 148 2.31 -8.43 -28.56
CA ARG A 148 1.64 -8.87 -27.33
C ARG A 148 2.02 -10.32 -26.95
N ALA A 149 1.97 -11.24 -27.91
CA ALA A 149 2.35 -12.64 -27.67
C ALA A 149 3.83 -12.76 -27.25
N LYS A 150 4.71 -11.97 -27.90
CA LYS A 150 6.13 -11.88 -27.59
C LYS A 150 6.38 -11.32 -26.20
N ALA A 151 5.71 -10.24 -25.81
CA ALA A 151 5.85 -9.67 -24.46
C ALA A 151 5.40 -10.65 -23.36
N VAL A 152 4.29 -11.36 -23.58
CA VAL A 152 3.82 -12.39 -22.65
C VAL A 152 4.83 -13.56 -22.59
N GLN A 153 5.36 -13.97 -23.73
CA GLN A 153 6.33 -15.06 -23.85
C GLN A 153 7.69 -14.75 -23.24
N GLU A 154 8.24 -13.55 -23.46
CA GLU A 154 9.45 -13.06 -22.80
C GLU A 154 9.23 -13.03 -21.28
N GLY A 155 8.06 -12.56 -20.82
CA GLY A 155 7.69 -12.59 -19.41
C GLY A 155 7.63 -14.00 -18.80
N ILE A 156 7.08 -14.99 -19.52
CA ILE A 156 7.05 -16.39 -19.07
C ILE A 156 8.46 -16.98 -19.03
N LYS A 157 9.30 -16.68 -20.03
CA LYS A 157 10.68 -17.15 -20.12
C LYS A 157 11.55 -16.60 -19.00
N GLU A 158 11.47 -15.30 -18.72
CA GLU A 158 12.17 -14.66 -17.60
C GLU A 158 11.72 -15.23 -16.25
N LYS A 159 10.40 -15.37 -16.06
CA LYS A 159 9.85 -15.98 -14.84
C LYS A 159 10.30 -17.43 -14.67
N ALA A 160 10.29 -18.24 -15.72
CA ALA A 160 10.73 -19.64 -15.69
C ALA A 160 12.24 -19.75 -15.37
N ALA A 161 13.08 -18.89 -15.97
CA ALA A 161 14.51 -18.85 -15.70
C ALA A 161 14.83 -18.38 -14.28
N ALA A 162 14.17 -17.31 -13.80
CA ALA A 162 14.32 -16.82 -12.43
C ALA A 162 13.86 -17.86 -11.40
N LEU A 163 12.78 -18.57 -11.70
CA LEU A 163 12.27 -19.65 -10.88
C LEU A 163 13.23 -20.85 -10.85
N ALA A 164 13.82 -21.22 -12.00
CA ALA A 164 14.85 -22.26 -12.08
C ALA A 164 16.08 -21.91 -11.24
N GLU A 165 16.57 -20.68 -11.30
CA GLU A 165 17.71 -20.23 -10.49
C GLU A 165 17.36 -20.17 -9.00
N ALA A 166 16.17 -19.70 -8.63
CA ALA A 166 15.70 -19.72 -7.24
C ALA A 166 15.60 -21.15 -6.70
N MET A 167 15.12 -22.10 -7.51
CA MET A 167 15.09 -23.53 -7.19
C MET A 167 16.49 -24.13 -7.07
N LYS A 168 17.42 -23.83 -8.00
CA LYS A 168 18.83 -24.26 -7.93
C LYS A 168 19.49 -23.71 -6.68
N ALA A 169 19.29 -22.44 -6.35
CA ALA A 169 19.83 -21.82 -5.13
C ALA A 169 19.25 -22.43 -3.85
N ARG A 170 17.93 -22.68 -3.81
CA ARG A 170 17.28 -23.34 -2.67
C ARG A 170 17.71 -24.80 -2.54
N ALA A 171 17.79 -25.55 -3.64
CA ALA A 171 18.28 -26.91 -3.68
C ALA A 171 19.76 -26.99 -3.28
N ALA A 172 20.58 -26.02 -3.72
CA ALA A 172 21.97 -25.88 -3.30
C ALA A 172 22.08 -25.55 -1.80
N ARG A 173 21.21 -24.70 -1.25
CA ARG A 173 21.14 -24.43 0.21
C ARG A 173 20.71 -25.67 0.99
N LEU A 174 19.77 -26.45 0.47
CA LEU A 174 19.34 -27.72 1.06
C LEU A 174 20.43 -28.81 0.95
N GLN A 175 21.29 -28.76 -0.07
CA GLN A 175 22.45 -29.65 -0.24
C GLN A 175 23.68 -29.18 0.57
N ARG A 176 23.85 -27.86 0.80
CA ARG A 176 24.90 -27.25 1.62
C ARG A 176 24.58 -27.25 3.12
N LYS A 177 23.85 -28.24 3.64
CA LYS A 177 23.72 -28.46 5.09
C LYS A 177 25.05 -28.97 5.67
N ASP A 178 26.05 -28.09 5.65
CA ASP A 178 27.23 -28.13 6.51
C ASP A 178 27.01 -27.16 7.68
N ARG A 179 27.36 -27.65 8.87
CA ARG A 179 26.90 -27.28 10.22
C ARG A 179 27.20 -25.85 10.73
N ALA A 180 27.62 -24.89 9.92
CA ALA A 180 28.15 -23.59 10.39
C ALA A 180 27.29 -22.34 10.07
N GLN A 181 26.35 -22.41 9.12
CA GLN A 181 25.57 -21.23 8.66
C GLN A 181 24.48 -20.71 9.62
N PRO A 182 23.70 -21.54 10.33
CA PRO A 182 22.56 -21.06 11.13
C PRO A 182 22.95 -20.05 12.22
N LEU A 183 24.17 -20.17 12.75
CA LEU A 183 24.66 -19.33 13.85
C LEU A 183 25.16 -17.96 13.37
N ALA A 184 25.74 -17.91 12.18
CA ALA A 184 26.06 -16.64 11.53
C ALA A 184 24.78 -15.89 11.13
N ASP A 185 23.70 -16.62 10.82
CA ASP A 185 22.40 -16.03 10.53
C ASP A 185 21.73 -15.53 11.81
N ALA A 186 21.75 -16.30 12.90
CA ALA A 186 21.24 -15.87 14.21
C ALA A 186 21.92 -14.59 14.73
N ALA A 187 23.26 -14.54 14.71
CA ALA A 187 24.01 -13.36 15.14
C ALA A 187 23.67 -12.12 14.29
N ARG A 188 23.54 -12.29 12.97
CA ARG A 188 23.15 -11.20 12.06
C ARG A 188 21.73 -10.70 12.31
N SER A 189 20.79 -11.59 12.62
CA SER A 189 19.42 -11.19 12.98
C SER A 189 19.37 -10.42 14.30
N VAL A 190 20.16 -10.81 15.31
CA VAL A 190 20.28 -10.03 16.57
C VAL A 190 20.90 -8.65 16.31
N ASP A 191 21.93 -8.56 15.46
CA ASP A 191 22.54 -7.28 15.08
C ASP A 191 21.53 -6.35 14.39
N ARG A 192 20.73 -6.87 13.44
CA ARG A 192 19.65 -6.13 12.78
C ARG A 192 18.55 -5.70 13.74
N ALA A 193 18.15 -6.56 14.68
CA ALA A 193 17.23 -6.18 15.74
C ALA A 193 17.77 -5.01 16.57
N GLY A 194 19.09 -5.00 16.81
CA GLY A 194 19.77 -3.90 17.49
C GLY A 194 19.79 -2.60 16.69
N GLU A 195 19.99 -2.68 15.37
CA GLU A 195 19.89 -1.51 14.49
C GLU A 195 18.47 -0.94 14.45
N ALA A 196 17.47 -1.80 14.30
CA ALA A 196 16.06 -1.41 14.33
C ALA A 196 15.69 -0.75 15.66
N MET A 197 16.13 -1.29 16.80
CA MET A 197 15.92 -0.66 18.12
C MET A 197 16.60 0.70 18.25
N ARG A 198 17.81 0.86 17.71
CA ARG A 198 18.53 2.15 17.73
C ARG A 198 17.78 3.20 16.91
N GLN A 199 17.31 2.82 15.73
CA GLN A 199 16.50 3.71 14.91
C GLN A 199 15.19 4.06 15.63
N ALA A 200 14.53 3.08 16.24
CA ALA A 200 13.30 3.30 16.99
C ALA A 200 13.52 4.34 18.10
N SER A 201 14.57 4.19 18.90
CA SER A 201 14.95 5.12 19.97
C SER A 201 15.19 6.56 19.48
N ALA A 202 15.80 6.73 18.30
CA ALA A 202 15.97 8.05 17.68
C ALA A 202 14.61 8.63 17.22
N SER A 203 13.78 7.82 16.57
CA SER A 203 12.45 8.18 16.06
C SER A 203 11.46 8.58 17.17
N PHE A 204 11.59 7.99 18.37
CA PHE A 204 10.75 8.35 19.53
C PHE A 204 11.02 9.76 20.07
N GLY A 205 12.19 10.34 19.79
CA GLY A 205 12.47 11.75 20.09
C GLY A 205 11.58 12.72 19.31
N GLU A 206 11.07 12.29 18.15
CA GLU A 206 10.30 13.12 17.21
C GLU A 206 8.81 12.76 17.16
N ARG A 207 8.34 11.80 17.98
CA ARG A 207 6.93 11.32 18.01
C ARG A 207 6.41 10.92 16.62
N SER A 208 7.19 10.11 15.91
CA SER A 208 6.92 9.66 14.54
C SER A 208 6.49 8.19 14.48
N GLU A 209 5.57 7.84 13.56
CA GLU A 209 5.13 6.46 13.21
C GLU A 209 6.28 5.48 12.92
N ALA A 210 7.49 6.00 12.67
CA ALA A 210 8.68 5.21 12.45
C ALA A 210 9.10 4.41 13.69
N GLY A 211 8.81 4.90 14.91
CA GLY A 211 9.20 4.26 16.15
C GLY A 211 8.55 2.90 16.37
N SER A 212 7.22 2.81 16.23
CA SER A 212 6.48 1.53 16.35
C SER A 212 6.89 0.50 15.30
N ARG A 213 7.03 0.93 14.03
CA ARG A 213 7.45 0.04 12.93
C ARG A 213 8.83 -0.56 13.18
N GLN A 214 9.78 0.27 13.61
CA GLN A 214 11.14 -0.17 13.91
C GLN A 214 11.20 -1.08 15.15
N ALA A 215 10.35 -0.85 16.16
CA ALA A 215 10.20 -1.75 17.30
C ALA A 215 9.61 -3.12 16.90
N GLY A 216 8.63 -3.12 15.99
CA GLY A 216 8.04 -4.35 15.44
C GLY A 216 9.01 -5.13 14.54
N GLU A 217 9.83 -4.43 13.75
CA GLU A 217 10.92 -5.04 12.97
C GLU A 217 11.97 -5.68 13.88
N ALA A 218 12.34 -5.02 14.98
CA ALA A 218 13.25 -5.60 15.96
C ALA A 218 12.68 -6.88 16.60
N ALA A 219 11.39 -6.93 16.90
CA ALA A 219 10.72 -8.14 17.40
C ALA A 219 10.75 -9.29 16.36
N ARG A 220 10.53 -8.99 15.08
CA ARG A 220 10.60 -9.99 13.99
C ARG A 220 12.00 -10.53 13.77
N GLU A 221 13.02 -9.67 13.80
CA GLU A 221 14.42 -10.10 13.67
C GLU A 221 14.87 -10.94 14.88
N LEU A 222 14.36 -10.66 16.07
CA LEU A 222 14.55 -11.50 17.26
C LEU A 222 13.91 -12.89 17.13
N ALA A 223 12.71 -12.97 16.57
CA ALA A 223 12.03 -14.22 16.27
C ALA A 223 12.86 -15.07 15.29
N ALA A 224 13.37 -14.45 14.23
CA ALA A 224 14.23 -15.10 13.24
C ALA A 224 15.55 -15.60 13.86
N ALA A 225 16.15 -14.83 14.77
CA ALA A 225 17.34 -15.26 15.52
C ALA A 225 17.05 -16.49 16.40
N LYS A 226 15.90 -16.51 17.07
CA LYS A 226 15.44 -17.62 17.91
C LYS A 226 15.22 -18.89 17.10
N ASP A 227 14.55 -18.82 15.96
CA ASP A 227 14.32 -19.99 15.09
C ASP A 227 15.66 -20.59 14.61
N ALA A 228 16.61 -19.74 14.22
CA ALA A 228 17.94 -20.17 13.84
C ALA A 228 18.73 -20.82 15.00
N LEU A 229 18.52 -20.34 16.24
CA LEU A 229 19.12 -20.92 17.45
C LEU A 229 18.46 -22.24 17.85
N LYS A 230 17.13 -22.36 17.79
CA LYS A 230 16.40 -23.62 18.05
C LYS A 230 16.77 -24.70 17.04
N GLU A 231 16.98 -24.34 15.77
CA GLU A 231 17.50 -25.26 14.75
C GLU A 231 18.96 -25.68 15.01
N ALA A 232 19.80 -24.79 15.56
CA ALA A 232 21.20 -25.08 15.88
C ALA A 232 21.38 -25.84 17.21
N ALA A 233 20.49 -25.65 18.18
CA ALA A 233 20.55 -26.20 19.55
C ALA A 233 20.45 -27.74 19.61
N LEU A 234 20.05 -28.41 18.52
CA LEU A 234 19.86 -29.87 18.49
C LEU A 234 21.15 -30.73 18.42
N LYS A 235 22.23 -30.35 19.12
CA LYS A 235 23.19 -31.23 19.87
C LYS A 235 24.69 -30.92 19.82
N GLN A 236 25.21 -29.93 19.09
CA GLN A 236 26.68 -29.68 19.08
C GLN A 236 27.06 -28.21 18.82
N LEU A 237 26.67 -27.29 19.70
CA LEU A 237 27.26 -25.94 19.64
C LEU A 237 28.66 -25.92 20.27
N LYS A 238 29.59 -25.24 19.58
CA LYS A 238 30.89 -24.89 20.14
C LYS A 238 30.70 -23.67 21.04
N ARG A 239 31.37 -23.66 22.20
CA ARG A 239 31.34 -22.58 23.20
C ARG A 239 31.60 -21.18 22.60
N HIS A 240 32.45 -21.10 21.58
CA HIS A 240 32.78 -19.88 20.86
C HIS A 240 31.60 -19.25 20.10
N ASP A 241 30.69 -20.06 19.56
CA ASP A 241 29.57 -19.53 18.75
C ASP A 241 28.43 -19.03 19.65
N LEU A 242 28.22 -19.68 20.80
CA LEU A 242 27.34 -19.19 21.87
C LEU A 242 27.84 -17.85 22.45
N GLU A 243 29.16 -17.68 22.56
CA GLU A 243 29.75 -16.44 23.05
C GLU A 243 29.48 -15.25 22.10
N LYS A 244 29.46 -15.47 20.79
CA LYS A 244 29.10 -14.43 19.81
C LYS A 244 27.64 -14.02 19.92
N VAL A 245 26.74 -14.99 20.03
CA VAL A 245 25.30 -14.74 20.23
C VAL A 245 25.06 -14.00 21.54
N ALA A 246 25.76 -14.38 22.61
CA ALA A 246 25.68 -13.69 23.89
C ALA A 246 26.10 -12.21 23.81
N ARG A 247 27.18 -11.89 23.09
CA ARG A 247 27.63 -10.50 22.91
C ARG A 247 26.61 -9.67 22.12
N ALA A 248 26.06 -10.22 21.05
CA ALA A 248 25.01 -9.57 20.27
C ALA A 248 23.76 -9.33 21.14
N GLN A 249 23.41 -10.30 21.99
CA GLN A 249 22.27 -10.21 22.90
C GLN A 249 22.48 -9.17 24.01
N GLU A 250 23.70 -9.03 24.54
CA GLU A 250 24.03 -7.99 25.51
C GLU A 250 23.96 -6.59 24.89
N GLU A 251 24.45 -6.42 23.65
CA GLU A 251 24.29 -5.15 22.93
C GLU A 251 22.83 -4.81 22.69
N LEU A 252 22.02 -5.81 22.29
CA LEU A 252 20.59 -5.63 22.10
C LEU A 252 19.87 -5.28 23.40
N ALA A 253 20.24 -5.93 24.52
CA ALA A 253 19.70 -5.64 25.84
C ALA A 253 19.98 -4.19 26.27
N ARG A 254 21.21 -3.69 26.03
CA ARG A 254 21.58 -2.29 26.31
C ARG A 254 20.72 -1.33 25.49
N LYS A 255 20.64 -1.53 24.17
CA LYS A 255 19.82 -0.68 23.28
C LYS A 255 18.34 -0.70 23.67
N THR A 256 17.83 -1.86 24.07
CA THR A 256 16.46 -2.04 24.54
C THR A 256 16.21 -1.26 25.84
N LYS A 257 17.15 -1.28 26.80
CA LYS A 257 17.04 -0.48 28.03
C LYS A 257 17.13 1.03 27.78
N ASP A 258 17.96 1.46 26.85
CA ASP A 258 18.06 2.88 26.47
C ASP A 258 16.74 3.38 25.86
N MET A 259 16.11 2.57 25.00
CA MET A 259 14.77 2.84 24.47
C MET A 259 13.72 2.88 25.60
N ALA A 260 13.77 1.94 26.54
CA ALA A 260 12.86 1.90 27.68
C ALA A 260 12.96 3.18 28.54
N ARG A 261 14.18 3.67 28.78
CA ARG A 261 14.42 4.94 29.47
C ARG A 261 13.82 6.11 28.69
N GLY A 262 14.06 6.17 27.38
CA GLY A 262 13.48 7.20 26.51
C GLY A 262 11.96 7.24 26.55
N LEU A 263 11.31 6.07 26.52
CA LEU A 263 9.85 5.96 26.67
C LEU A 263 9.41 6.43 28.06
N LYS A 264 10.02 5.96 29.14
CA LYS A 264 9.60 6.33 30.52
C LYS A 264 9.80 7.79 30.88
N GLU A 265 10.85 8.43 30.36
CA GLU A 265 11.18 9.83 30.69
C GLU A 265 10.37 10.84 29.88
N LYS A 266 10.01 10.50 28.63
CA LYS A 266 9.39 11.46 27.69
C LYS A 266 7.88 11.23 27.47
N SER A 267 7.28 10.28 28.19
CA SER A 267 5.88 9.91 27.96
C SER A 267 5.12 9.54 29.23
N ASP A 268 3.80 9.64 29.14
CA ASP A 268 2.85 9.27 30.18
C ASP A 268 1.92 8.16 29.70
N GLY A 269 1.10 7.61 30.61
CA GLY A 269 0.04 6.68 30.23
C GLY A 269 0.53 5.36 29.60
N ALA A 270 0.05 5.05 28.39
CA ALA A 270 0.34 3.80 27.69
C ALA A 270 1.80 3.67 27.26
N LEU A 271 2.41 4.75 26.80
CA LEU A 271 3.83 4.76 26.40
C LEU A 271 4.77 4.50 27.59
N LYS A 272 4.39 4.96 28.79
CA LYS A 272 5.12 4.64 30.02
C LYS A 272 5.00 3.17 30.41
N ARG A 273 3.83 2.54 30.17
CA ARG A 273 3.63 1.09 30.36
C ARG A 273 4.43 0.29 29.34
N ALA A 274 4.43 0.70 28.07
CA ALA A 274 5.26 0.14 27.02
C ALA A 274 6.75 0.25 27.39
N GLY A 275 7.21 1.39 27.88
CA GLY A 275 8.58 1.55 28.41
C GLY A 275 8.91 0.58 29.55
N GLY A 276 7.94 0.26 30.41
CA GLY A 276 8.09 -0.80 31.41
C GLY A 276 8.21 -2.21 30.81
N ARG A 277 7.52 -2.51 29.71
CA ARG A 277 7.65 -3.78 28.97
C ARG A 277 8.99 -3.90 28.27
N VAL A 278 9.41 -2.84 27.57
CA VAL A 278 10.72 -2.78 26.91
C VAL A 278 11.85 -2.95 27.93
N GLU A 279 11.75 -2.35 29.12
CA GLU A 279 12.74 -2.59 30.18
C GLU A 279 12.80 -4.06 30.64
N ARG A 280 11.64 -4.71 30.80
CA ARG A 280 11.58 -6.14 31.12
C ARG A 280 12.18 -6.99 30.02
N ALA A 281 11.90 -6.68 28.75
CA ALA A 281 12.53 -7.34 27.62
C ALA A 281 14.06 -7.21 27.67
N GLY A 282 14.60 -6.01 27.91
CA GLY A 282 16.03 -5.80 28.09
C GLY A 282 16.61 -6.63 29.25
N GLY A 283 15.89 -6.76 30.37
CA GLY A 283 16.29 -7.63 31.47
C GLY A 283 16.24 -9.14 31.15
N ARG A 284 15.32 -9.58 30.28
CA ARG A 284 15.26 -10.96 29.79
C ARG A 284 16.39 -11.25 28.78
N MET A 285 16.74 -10.28 27.95
CA MET A 285 17.87 -10.38 27.02
C MET A 285 19.22 -10.48 27.74
N ASP A 286 19.42 -9.75 28.85
CA ASP A 286 20.63 -9.92 29.67
C ASP A 286 20.76 -11.35 30.22
N ARG A 287 19.65 -11.94 30.69
CA ARG A 287 19.64 -13.33 31.16
C ARG A 287 19.94 -14.30 30.02
N ALA A 288 19.34 -14.08 28.85
CA ALA A 288 19.65 -14.86 27.65
C ALA A 288 21.15 -14.81 27.32
N ALA A 289 21.77 -13.63 27.37
CA ALA A 289 23.21 -13.47 27.17
C ALA A 289 24.05 -14.26 28.20
N GLN A 290 23.67 -14.22 29.48
CA GLN A 290 24.35 -14.96 30.56
C GLN A 290 24.22 -16.49 30.40
N ASP A 291 23.03 -16.95 30.02
CA ASP A 291 22.76 -18.38 29.81
C ASP A 291 23.54 -18.90 28.59
N PHE A 292 23.61 -18.12 27.50
CA PHE A 292 24.46 -18.45 26.35
C PHE A 292 25.96 -18.49 26.71
N GLN A 293 26.47 -17.55 27.53
CA GLN A 293 27.87 -17.58 28.00
C GLN A 293 28.18 -18.80 28.87
N SER A 294 27.22 -19.23 29.66
CA SER A 294 27.31 -20.40 30.54
C SER A 294 27.22 -21.73 29.78
N GLY A 295 26.88 -21.69 28.48
CA GLY A 295 26.67 -22.88 27.65
C GLY A 295 25.26 -23.48 27.77
N GLU A 296 24.35 -22.82 28.47
CA GLU A 296 22.97 -23.23 28.70
C GLU A 296 22.05 -22.70 27.58
N GLY A 297 22.31 -23.15 26.34
CA GLY A 297 21.65 -22.62 25.15
C GLY A 297 20.11 -22.74 25.14
N GLU A 298 19.55 -23.77 25.78
CA GLU A 298 18.09 -23.93 25.89
C GLU A 298 17.47 -22.85 26.79
N ARG A 299 18.04 -22.58 27.97
CA ARG A 299 17.56 -21.52 28.88
C ARG A 299 17.71 -20.14 28.27
N GLY A 300 18.81 -19.91 27.55
CA GLY A 300 19.03 -18.67 26.81
C GLY A 300 17.98 -18.43 25.72
N ALA A 301 17.57 -19.49 25.02
CA ALA A 301 16.50 -19.41 24.02
C ALA A 301 15.13 -19.12 24.65
N ASP A 302 14.82 -19.70 25.81
CA ASP A 302 13.57 -19.44 26.54
C ASP A 302 13.52 -17.99 27.05
N ALA A 303 14.63 -17.48 27.60
CA ALA A 303 14.73 -16.07 28.03
C ALA A 303 14.61 -15.10 26.85
N GLN A 304 15.13 -15.47 25.68
CA GLN A 304 14.97 -14.69 24.44
C GLN A 304 13.50 -14.67 23.96
N GLU A 305 12.77 -15.78 24.09
CA GLU A 305 11.35 -15.88 23.76
C GLU A 305 10.49 -14.97 24.65
N GLU A 306 10.74 -14.94 25.96
CA GLU A 306 10.06 -14.00 26.85
C GLU A 306 10.37 -12.53 26.52
N ALA A 307 11.59 -12.24 26.08
CA ALA A 307 11.97 -10.89 25.64
C ALA A 307 11.24 -10.48 24.36
N GLU A 308 11.11 -11.39 23.41
CA GLU A 308 10.38 -11.21 22.16
C GLU A 308 8.89 -10.90 22.43
N GLU A 309 8.24 -11.67 23.31
CA GLU A 309 6.84 -11.44 23.69
C GLU A 309 6.62 -10.07 24.34
N GLU A 310 7.50 -9.63 25.23
CA GLU A 310 7.38 -8.31 25.87
C GLU A 310 7.60 -7.18 24.87
N LEU A 311 8.51 -7.34 23.89
CA LEU A 311 8.70 -6.36 22.82
C LEU A 311 7.53 -6.32 21.85
N ALA A 312 6.96 -7.47 21.48
CA ALA A 312 5.78 -7.54 20.63
C ALA A 312 4.59 -6.80 21.27
N ARG A 313 4.34 -7.05 22.57
CA ARG A 313 3.29 -6.35 23.32
C ARG A 313 3.59 -4.85 23.47
N ALA A 314 4.85 -4.48 23.67
CA ALA A 314 5.23 -3.07 23.72
C ALA A 314 5.01 -2.37 22.38
N ALA A 315 5.37 -3.01 21.26
CA ALA A 315 5.14 -2.48 19.92
C ALA A 315 3.65 -2.31 19.62
N GLU A 316 2.81 -3.25 20.06
CA GLU A 316 1.35 -3.13 19.95
C GLU A 316 0.82 -1.94 20.77
N GLU A 317 1.22 -1.80 22.04
CA GLU A 317 0.81 -0.67 22.89
C GLU A 317 1.26 0.68 22.31
N ILE A 318 2.47 0.75 21.74
CA ILE A 318 2.99 1.97 21.09
C ILE A 318 2.21 2.26 19.81
N GLY A 319 1.95 1.24 18.97
CA GLY A 319 1.17 1.40 17.75
C GLY A 319 -0.24 1.91 18.01
N GLN A 320 -0.92 1.39 19.03
CA GLN A 320 -2.24 1.88 19.44
C GLN A 320 -2.20 3.36 19.86
N GLU A 321 -1.21 3.76 20.66
CA GLU A 321 -1.08 5.18 21.06
C GLU A 321 -0.74 6.09 19.87
N GLU A 322 0.12 5.65 18.95
CA GLU A 322 0.44 6.40 17.73
C GLU A 322 -0.79 6.63 16.86
N GLU A 323 -1.63 5.60 16.69
CA GLU A 323 -2.90 5.69 15.97
C GLU A 323 -3.89 6.64 16.67
N GLU A 324 -4.02 6.55 18.00
CA GLU A 324 -4.84 7.47 18.79
C GLU A 324 -4.35 8.91 18.66
N LEU A 325 -3.04 9.13 18.72
CA LEU A 325 -2.43 10.46 18.61
C LEU A 325 -2.56 11.04 17.20
N ALA A 326 -2.40 10.22 16.16
CA ALA A 326 -2.66 10.61 14.77
C ALA A 326 -4.12 11.02 14.59
N ARG A 327 -5.07 10.25 15.13
CA ARG A 327 -6.50 10.58 15.12
C ARG A 327 -6.77 11.91 15.84
N LEU A 328 -6.22 12.11 17.03
CA LEU A 328 -6.39 13.35 17.80
C LEU A 328 -5.85 14.57 17.05
N LYS A 329 -4.67 14.47 16.44
CA LYS A 329 -4.11 15.54 15.59
C LYS A 329 -5.01 15.88 14.42
N GLN A 330 -5.60 14.88 13.77
CA GLN A 330 -6.54 15.10 12.67
C GLN A 330 -7.86 15.73 13.15
N GLU A 331 -8.38 15.29 14.29
CA GLU A 331 -9.57 15.91 14.90
C GLU A 331 -9.31 17.36 15.29
N GLU A 332 -8.11 17.68 15.82
CA GLU A 332 -7.68 19.04 16.10
C GLU A 332 -7.57 19.87 14.81
N ALA A 333 -6.96 19.33 13.76
CA ALA A 333 -6.86 19.98 12.45
C ALA A 333 -8.24 20.28 11.86
N LEU A 334 -9.15 19.29 11.84
CA LEU A 334 -10.55 19.46 11.41
C LEU A 334 -11.26 20.54 12.22
N THR A 335 -11.10 20.53 13.55
CA THR A 335 -11.72 21.51 14.43
C THR A 335 -11.21 22.92 14.14
N ASN A 336 -9.89 23.07 13.93
CA ASN A 336 -9.28 24.34 13.56
C ASN A 336 -9.77 24.84 12.20
N MET A 337 -9.84 23.97 11.18
CA MET A 337 -10.41 24.33 9.87
C MET A 337 -11.87 24.75 9.97
N VAL A 338 -12.69 24.04 10.74
CA VAL A 338 -14.10 24.42 10.97
C VAL A 338 -14.18 25.80 11.63
N ALA A 339 -13.33 26.09 12.62
CA ALA A 339 -13.30 27.40 13.27
C ALA A 339 -12.92 28.52 12.28
N LEU A 340 -11.88 28.31 11.46
CA LEU A 340 -11.47 29.26 10.43
C LEU A 340 -12.57 29.48 9.38
N LEU A 341 -13.22 28.41 8.92
CA LEU A 341 -14.31 28.51 7.94
C LEU A 341 -15.55 29.21 8.51
N VAL A 342 -15.86 29.03 9.81
CA VAL A 342 -16.92 29.80 10.48
C VAL A 342 -16.56 31.29 10.49
N LYS A 343 -15.31 31.63 10.80
CA LYS A 343 -14.82 33.02 10.75
C LYS A 343 -14.92 33.62 9.34
N LEU A 344 -14.56 32.85 8.30
CA LEU A 344 -14.71 33.27 6.90
C LEU A 344 -16.17 33.50 6.53
N ARG A 345 -17.08 32.59 6.90
CA ARG A 345 -18.51 32.71 6.64
C ARG A 345 -19.09 33.97 7.28
N ASP A 346 -18.81 34.17 8.56
CA ASP A 346 -19.38 35.28 9.32
C ASP A 346 -18.85 36.62 8.82
N GLY A 347 -17.56 36.72 8.52
CA GLY A 347 -17.01 37.89 7.87
C GLY A 347 -17.51 38.12 6.44
N GLY A 348 -17.81 37.05 5.68
CA GLY A 348 -18.49 37.13 4.39
C GLY A 348 -19.91 37.71 4.50
N ARG A 349 -20.67 37.31 5.54
CA ARG A 349 -22.00 37.85 5.85
C ARG A 349 -21.94 39.33 6.23
N ASP A 350 -20.94 39.72 7.02
CA ASP A 350 -20.73 41.14 7.37
C ASP A 350 -20.47 41.99 6.12
N VAL A 351 -19.59 41.50 5.22
CA VAL A 351 -19.30 42.18 3.95
C VAL A 351 -20.54 42.28 3.06
N LEU A 352 -21.32 41.21 2.91
CA LEU A 352 -22.58 41.24 2.18
C LEU A 352 -23.57 42.25 2.81
N GLY A 353 -23.67 42.27 4.14
CA GLY A 353 -24.51 43.22 4.86
C GLY A 353 -24.11 44.68 4.60
N GLU A 354 -22.82 44.98 4.57
CA GLU A 354 -22.33 46.33 4.23
C GLU A 354 -22.54 46.69 2.75
N ILE A 355 -22.43 45.72 1.82
CA ILE A 355 -22.77 45.92 0.40
C ILE A 355 -24.24 46.31 0.25
N LEU A 356 -25.15 45.58 0.90
CA LEU A 356 -26.60 45.83 0.83
C LEU A 356 -26.97 47.19 1.42
N LYS A 357 -26.44 47.52 2.61
CA LYS A 357 -26.67 48.84 3.23
C LYS A 357 -26.13 49.98 2.37
N ALA A 358 -24.96 49.80 1.75
CA ALA A 358 -24.39 50.80 0.87
C ALA A 358 -25.28 51.01 -0.36
N GLU A 359 -25.76 49.94 -0.97
CA GLU A 359 -26.67 50.01 -2.12
C GLU A 359 -28.02 50.69 -1.76
N GLU A 360 -28.61 50.36 -0.61
CA GLU A 360 -29.81 51.04 -0.11
C GLU A 360 -29.59 52.53 0.16
N SER A 361 -28.37 52.92 0.56
CA SER A 361 -28.00 54.32 0.84
C SER A 361 -27.61 55.11 -0.41
N ARG A 362 -27.65 54.50 -1.60
CA ARG A 362 -27.22 55.11 -2.85
C ARG A 362 -28.29 56.11 -3.33
N THR A 363 -27.91 57.37 -3.48
CA THR A 363 -28.80 58.45 -3.96
C THR A 363 -28.22 59.04 -5.23
N ASP A 364 -29.04 59.19 -6.28
CA ASP A 364 -28.61 59.67 -7.61
C ASP A 364 -27.39 58.90 -8.19
N GLY A 365 -27.34 57.59 -7.92
CA GLY A 365 -26.25 56.70 -8.35
C GLY A 365 -24.94 56.86 -7.56
N LYS A 366 -24.88 57.76 -6.57
CA LYS A 366 -23.67 58.04 -5.79
C LYS A 366 -23.80 57.54 -4.35
N LEU A 367 -22.68 57.07 -3.80
CA LEU A 367 -22.59 56.67 -2.39
C LEU A 367 -22.20 57.86 -1.52
N SER A 368 -22.71 57.88 -0.29
CA SER A 368 -22.26 58.84 0.72
C SER A 368 -20.81 58.58 1.11
N ARG A 369 -20.08 59.63 1.52
CA ARG A 369 -18.68 59.51 1.99
C ARG A 369 -18.53 58.49 3.13
N ASN A 370 -19.52 58.41 4.01
CA ASN A 370 -19.54 57.43 5.10
C ASN A 370 -19.72 56.00 4.59
N ALA A 371 -20.60 55.77 3.60
CA ALA A 371 -20.77 54.46 2.97
C ALA A 371 -19.48 54.00 2.28
N ILE A 372 -18.83 54.88 1.51
CA ILE A 372 -17.53 54.59 0.87
C ILE A 372 -16.48 54.18 1.91
N LEU A 373 -16.42 54.89 3.04
CA LEU A 373 -15.44 54.59 4.09
C LEU A 373 -15.71 53.22 4.73
N ARG A 374 -16.99 52.86 4.96
CA ARG A 374 -17.39 51.53 5.45
C ARG A 374 -17.08 50.42 4.45
N LEU A 375 -17.36 50.62 3.15
CA LEU A 375 -17.02 49.65 2.12
C LEU A 375 -15.52 49.40 2.03
N ARG A 376 -14.69 50.43 2.18
CA ARG A 376 -13.22 50.28 2.23
C ARG A 376 -12.77 49.51 3.45
N GLN A 377 -13.38 49.75 4.62
CA GLN A 377 -13.10 48.98 5.84
C GLN A 377 -13.53 47.52 5.66
N ALA A 378 -14.70 47.27 5.07
CA ALA A 378 -15.19 45.93 4.76
C ALA A 378 -14.23 45.21 3.79
N ALA A 379 -13.75 45.88 2.74
CA ALA A 379 -12.78 45.33 1.80
C ALA A 379 -11.43 44.98 2.46
N GLN A 380 -10.95 45.82 3.40
CA GLN A 380 -9.73 45.53 4.18
C GLN A 380 -9.93 44.34 5.11
N GLY A 381 -11.05 44.29 5.84
CA GLY A 381 -11.41 43.13 6.67
C GLY A 381 -11.50 41.84 5.84
N HIS A 382 -12.09 41.94 4.64
CA HIS A 382 -12.19 40.83 3.69
C HIS A 382 -10.82 40.30 3.25
N ALA A 383 -9.85 41.18 3.00
CA ALA A 383 -8.48 40.78 2.69
C ALA A 383 -7.82 39.98 3.83
N GLY A 384 -8.01 40.40 5.09
CA GLY A 384 -7.51 39.64 6.25
C GLY A 384 -8.17 38.26 6.38
N LEU A 385 -9.44 38.12 6.00
CA LEU A 385 -10.14 36.82 5.98
C LEU A 385 -9.62 35.90 4.86
N MET A 386 -9.19 36.46 3.73
CA MET A 386 -8.58 35.68 2.65
C MET A 386 -7.29 35.00 3.11
N GLU A 387 -6.47 35.66 3.94
CA GLU A 387 -5.25 35.04 4.52
C GLU A 387 -5.59 33.82 5.40
N GLU A 388 -6.68 33.90 6.17
CA GLU A 388 -7.17 32.75 6.96
C GLU A 388 -7.70 31.63 6.05
N GLY A 389 -8.35 31.99 4.94
CA GLY A 389 -8.80 31.03 3.93
C GLY A 389 -7.64 30.32 3.23
N GLU A 390 -6.53 31.02 2.96
CA GLU A 390 -5.32 30.40 2.43
C GLU A 390 -4.74 29.34 3.38
N LYS A 391 -4.80 29.58 4.70
CA LYS A 391 -4.37 28.56 5.68
C LYS A 391 -5.23 27.30 5.58
N VAL A 392 -6.55 27.46 5.45
CA VAL A 392 -7.45 26.32 5.24
C VAL A 392 -7.13 25.60 3.93
N ARG A 393 -6.87 26.33 2.85
CA ARG A 393 -6.48 25.74 1.56
C ARG A 393 -5.21 24.88 1.69
N ARG A 394 -4.17 25.41 2.34
CA ARG A 394 -2.89 24.70 2.55
C ARG A 394 -3.07 23.43 3.37
N LEU A 395 -3.86 23.49 4.46
CA LEU A 395 -4.17 22.31 5.27
C LEU A 395 -4.90 21.23 4.45
N LEU A 396 -5.83 21.62 3.57
CA LEU A 396 -6.53 20.68 2.69
C LEU A 396 -5.61 20.10 1.61
N ASP A 397 -4.68 20.89 1.06
CA ASP A 397 -3.67 20.43 0.09
C ASP A 397 -2.70 19.42 0.71
N ASP A 398 -2.19 19.70 1.91
CA ASP A 398 -1.26 18.83 2.65
C ASP A 398 -1.90 17.45 2.92
N GLU A 399 -3.20 17.44 3.22
CA GLU A 399 -4.02 16.24 3.44
C GLU A 399 -4.55 15.61 2.14
N LYS A 400 -4.16 16.14 0.98
CA LYS A 400 -4.57 15.69 -0.37
C LYS A 400 -6.09 15.75 -0.62
N ALA A 401 -6.82 16.59 0.10
CA ALA A 401 -8.24 16.85 -0.12
C ALA A 401 -8.44 17.87 -1.27
N ARG A 402 -8.09 17.46 -2.48
CA ARG A 402 -7.97 18.32 -3.67
C ARG A 402 -9.27 18.98 -4.10
N VAL A 403 -10.40 18.29 -3.98
CA VAL A 403 -11.70 18.89 -4.35
C VAL A 403 -12.08 20.00 -3.39
N PHE A 404 -11.80 19.78 -2.10
CA PHE A 404 -12.07 20.74 -1.04
C PHE A 404 -11.11 21.93 -1.13
N ALA A 405 -9.82 21.69 -1.39
CA ALA A 405 -8.84 22.74 -1.62
C ALA A 405 -9.21 23.60 -2.84
N PHE A 406 -9.63 22.99 -3.95
CA PHE A 406 -10.11 23.69 -5.12
C PHE A 406 -11.35 24.55 -4.83
N LEU A 407 -12.30 24.05 -4.03
CA LEU A 407 -13.47 24.85 -3.63
C LEU A 407 -13.06 26.09 -2.82
N VAL A 408 -12.11 25.94 -1.89
CA VAL A 408 -11.58 27.07 -1.11
C VAL A 408 -10.84 28.05 -2.02
N GLU A 409 -10.09 27.57 -3.01
CA GLU A 409 -9.43 28.42 -4.01
C GLU A 409 -10.42 29.23 -4.84
N ASP A 410 -11.50 28.61 -5.32
CA ASP A 410 -12.60 29.29 -6.03
C ASP A 410 -13.29 30.34 -5.15
N VAL A 411 -13.48 30.04 -3.85
CA VAL A 411 -13.97 31.01 -2.87
C VAL A 411 -13.02 32.19 -2.71
N LEU A 412 -11.71 31.95 -2.57
CA LEU A 412 -10.71 33.02 -2.45
C LEU A 412 -10.64 33.89 -3.71
N GLY A 413 -10.79 33.28 -4.89
CA GLY A 413 -10.90 34.01 -6.16
C GLY A 413 -12.10 34.95 -6.20
N ASP A 414 -13.28 34.46 -5.80
CA ASP A 414 -14.50 35.27 -5.69
C ASP A 414 -14.36 36.39 -4.63
N MET A 415 -13.73 36.10 -3.48
CA MET A 415 -13.43 37.10 -2.44
C MET A 415 -12.51 38.22 -2.96
N SER A 416 -11.51 37.88 -3.77
CA SER A 416 -10.65 38.87 -4.43
C SER A 416 -11.45 39.78 -5.35
N GLN A 417 -12.36 39.22 -6.16
CA GLN A 417 -13.21 40.02 -7.05
C GLN A 417 -14.13 40.96 -6.27
N ILE A 418 -14.71 40.49 -5.16
CA ILE A 418 -15.54 41.33 -4.28
C ILE A 418 -14.71 42.48 -3.71
N LYS A 419 -13.50 42.20 -3.21
CA LYS A 419 -12.60 43.24 -2.69
C LYS A 419 -12.31 44.32 -3.75
N ASP A 420 -12.01 43.91 -4.98
CA ASP A 420 -11.73 44.84 -6.08
C ASP A 420 -12.97 45.66 -6.47
N ALA A 421 -14.15 45.03 -6.49
CA ALA A 421 -15.43 45.71 -6.75
C ALA A 421 -15.72 46.75 -5.66
N LEU A 422 -15.54 46.40 -4.39
CA LEU A 422 -15.71 47.31 -3.26
C LEU A 422 -14.73 48.50 -3.33
N GLY A 423 -13.49 48.27 -3.77
CA GLY A 423 -12.51 49.33 -4.00
C GLY A 423 -12.91 50.33 -5.08
N ARG A 424 -13.72 49.89 -6.06
CA ARG A 424 -14.32 50.70 -7.12
C ARG A 424 -15.72 51.21 -6.80
N GLU A 425 -16.18 51.02 -5.56
CA GLU A 425 -17.50 51.45 -5.10
C GLU A 425 -18.66 50.74 -5.84
N ASP A 426 -18.39 49.55 -6.39
CA ASP A 426 -19.36 48.70 -7.08
C ASP A 426 -20.04 47.74 -6.09
N THR A 427 -21.27 48.10 -5.73
CA THR A 427 -22.17 47.33 -4.85
C THR A 427 -23.34 46.72 -5.61
N GLY A 428 -23.24 46.63 -6.94
CA GLY A 428 -24.34 46.19 -7.81
C GLY A 428 -24.72 44.72 -7.62
N ALA A 429 -25.77 44.31 -8.33
CA ALA A 429 -26.34 42.96 -8.24
C ALA A 429 -25.32 41.83 -8.46
N TYR A 430 -24.33 42.03 -9.34
CA TYR A 430 -23.26 41.06 -9.57
C TYR A 430 -22.36 40.87 -8.33
N THR A 431 -21.93 41.96 -7.68
CA THR A 431 -21.11 41.90 -6.45
C THR A 431 -21.87 41.25 -5.30
N GLN A 432 -23.17 41.57 -5.16
CA GLN A 432 -24.05 40.94 -4.16
C GLN A 432 -24.20 39.43 -4.40
N MET A 433 -24.41 39.02 -5.66
CA MET A 433 -24.48 37.61 -6.05
C MET A 433 -23.17 36.87 -5.72
N LEU A 434 -22.00 37.45 -6.05
CA LEU A 434 -20.71 36.86 -5.71
C LEU A 434 -20.55 36.66 -4.20
N ALA A 435 -20.88 37.67 -3.40
CA ALA A 435 -20.78 37.58 -1.95
C ALA A 435 -21.72 36.51 -1.35
N ALA A 436 -22.94 36.40 -1.87
CA ALA A 436 -23.88 35.35 -1.48
C ALA A 436 -23.37 33.94 -1.85
N GLU A 437 -22.80 33.77 -3.04
CA GLU A 437 -22.22 32.50 -3.46
C GLU A 437 -21.01 32.08 -2.62
N VAL A 438 -20.13 33.02 -2.25
CA VAL A 438 -19.02 32.75 -1.33
C VAL A 438 -19.53 32.16 -0.02
N ILE A 439 -20.56 32.78 0.58
CA ILE A 439 -21.16 32.30 1.83
C ILE A 439 -21.73 30.90 1.65
N ALA A 440 -22.50 30.66 0.58
CA ALA A 440 -23.11 29.36 0.33
C ALA A 440 -22.08 28.22 0.16
N LYS A 441 -20.98 28.48 -0.56
CA LYS A 441 -19.89 27.51 -0.72
C LYS A 441 -19.19 27.19 0.60
N ILE A 442 -18.92 28.21 1.43
CA ILE A 442 -18.32 28.01 2.76
C ILE A 442 -19.28 27.21 3.66
N GLU A 443 -20.58 27.49 3.62
CA GLU A 443 -21.59 26.75 4.39
C GLU A 443 -21.66 25.27 3.99
N LYS A 444 -21.58 24.99 2.69
CA LYS A 444 -21.52 23.61 2.17
C LYS A 444 -20.26 22.89 2.65
N LEU A 445 -19.11 23.55 2.58
CA LEU A 445 -17.84 23.02 3.09
C LEU A 445 -17.92 22.71 4.60
N LEU A 446 -18.47 23.66 5.38
CA LEU A 446 -18.71 23.49 6.81
C LEU A 446 -19.66 22.32 7.10
N ALA A 447 -20.74 22.15 6.32
CA ALA A 447 -21.70 21.07 6.51
C ALA A 447 -21.02 19.70 6.35
N VAL A 448 -20.16 19.55 5.34
CA VAL A 448 -19.44 18.29 5.11
C VAL A 448 -18.38 18.05 6.19
N LEU A 449 -17.56 19.04 6.53
CA LEU A 449 -16.53 18.88 7.56
C LEU A 449 -17.11 18.65 8.96
N LYS A 450 -18.24 19.28 9.30
CA LYS A 450 -18.94 19.03 10.57
C LYS A 450 -19.55 17.63 10.63
N LYS A 451 -20.10 17.14 9.52
CA LYS A 451 -20.61 15.77 9.43
C LYS A 451 -19.49 14.76 9.62
N GLU A 452 -18.34 14.99 8.99
CA GLU A 452 -17.14 14.15 9.17
C GLU A 452 -16.65 14.18 10.63
N LEU A 453 -16.59 15.37 11.24
CA LEU A 453 -16.21 15.51 12.65
C LEU A 453 -17.17 14.76 13.59
N ALA A 454 -18.49 14.84 13.34
CA ALA A 454 -19.49 14.12 14.11
C ALA A 454 -19.36 12.60 13.95
N GLN A 455 -19.20 12.11 12.72
CA GLN A 455 -18.99 10.69 12.45
C GLN A 455 -17.73 10.14 13.15
N ARG A 456 -16.66 10.94 13.23
CA ARG A 456 -15.44 10.55 13.96
C ARG A 456 -15.62 10.54 15.47
N GLN A 457 -16.46 11.41 16.02
CA GLN A 457 -16.76 11.41 17.46
C GLN A 457 -17.66 10.23 17.84
N GLU A 458 -18.62 9.88 16.99
CA GLU A 458 -19.53 8.74 17.20
C GLU A 458 -18.84 7.38 16.97
N GLY A 459 -17.96 7.27 15.97
CA GLY A 459 -17.17 6.06 15.67
C GLY A 459 -16.02 5.78 16.66
N ARG A 460 -16.03 6.36 17.86
CA ARG A 460 -15.01 6.09 18.89
C ARG A 460 -15.14 4.71 19.55
N GLN A 461 -16.20 3.93 19.26
CA GLN A 461 -16.50 2.72 20.02
C GLN A 461 -16.37 1.35 19.33
N GLU A 462 -16.28 1.22 17.99
CA GLU A 462 -16.48 -0.13 17.39
C GLU A 462 -15.44 -0.73 16.43
N ASP A 463 -14.48 -0.02 15.83
CA ASP A 463 -13.57 -0.67 14.86
C ASP A 463 -12.08 -0.56 15.22
N ARG A 464 -11.54 -1.65 15.77
CA ARG A 464 -10.10 -1.91 16.01
C ARG A 464 -9.42 -2.73 14.91
N GLN A 465 -10.05 -2.95 13.76
CA GLN A 465 -9.49 -3.76 12.69
C GLN A 465 -9.54 -3.04 11.34
N GLY A 466 -8.56 -2.18 11.10
CA GLY A 466 -8.35 -1.61 9.78
C GLY A 466 -7.21 -0.60 9.74
N GLN A 467 -6.04 -1.04 9.30
CA GLN A 467 -4.83 -0.23 9.00
C GLN A 467 -5.02 0.77 7.83
N GLN A 468 -6.20 1.34 7.64
CA GLN A 468 -6.38 2.41 6.68
C GLN A 468 -5.91 3.71 7.32
N ARG A 469 -4.86 4.31 6.74
CA ARG A 469 -4.47 5.69 7.03
C ARG A 469 -5.73 6.55 6.99
N LEU A 470 -6.11 7.06 8.16
CA LEU A 470 -7.19 8.02 8.27
C LEU A 470 -6.78 9.23 7.43
N VAL A 471 -7.49 9.50 6.35
CA VAL A 471 -7.33 10.75 5.58
C VAL A 471 -8.28 11.77 6.16
N LEU A 472 -7.91 13.06 6.17
CA LEU A 472 -8.73 14.13 6.73
C LEU A 472 -10.16 14.17 6.14
N VAL A 473 -10.27 13.96 4.83
CA VAL A 473 -11.54 13.91 4.11
C VAL A 473 -11.60 12.61 3.31
N PRO A 474 -12.64 11.77 3.47
CA PRO A 474 -12.77 10.55 2.71
C PRO A 474 -12.92 10.82 1.19
N PRO A 475 -12.35 9.98 0.30
CA PRO A 475 -12.49 10.14 -1.15
C PRO A 475 -13.94 10.13 -1.65
N VAL A 476 -14.82 9.42 -0.94
CA VAL A 476 -16.27 9.42 -1.23
C VAL A 476 -16.87 10.82 -1.03
N ALA A 477 -16.44 11.54 0.01
CA ALA A 477 -16.88 12.91 0.23
C ALA A 477 -16.37 13.86 -0.86
N GLU A 478 -15.16 13.64 -1.37
CA GLU A 478 -14.62 14.38 -2.53
C GLU A 478 -15.43 14.12 -3.81
N GLY A 479 -15.76 12.86 -4.09
CA GLY A 479 -16.59 12.51 -5.25
C GLY A 479 -18.00 13.10 -5.17
N LEU A 480 -18.62 13.07 -3.99
CA LEU A 480 -19.92 13.71 -3.77
C LEU A 480 -19.85 15.23 -3.94
N MET A 481 -18.82 15.87 -3.37
CA MET A 481 -18.62 17.31 -3.53
C MET A 481 -18.44 17.70 -5.00
N LEU A 482 -17.64 16.93 -5.75
CA LEU A 482 -17.42 17.15 -7.18
C LEU A 482 -18.72 17.07 -7.98
N ARG A 483 -19.55 16.05 -7.71
CA ARG A 483 -20.88 15.89 -8.33
C ARG A 483 -21.80 17.06 -8.00
N ASP A 484 -21.80 17.49 -6.74
CA ASP A 484 -22.66 18.57 -6.30
C ASP A 484 -22.21 19.91 -6.93
N MET A 485 -20.91 20.14 -7.11
CA MET A 485 -20.39 21.30 -7.86
C MET A 485 -20.83 21.28 -9.33
N GLN A 486 -20.80 20.11 -9.99
CA GLN A 486 -21.31 19.99 -11.37
C GLN A 486 -22.81 20.27 -11.44
N SER A 487 -23.57 19.78 -10.45
CA SER A 487 -25.01 20.03 -10.35
C SER A 487 -25.31 21.52 -10.17
N GLU A 488 -24.51 22.23 -9.35
CA GLU A 488 -24.61 23.67 -9.16
C GLU A 488 -24.34 24.45 -10.45
N ILE A 489 -23.25 24.15 -11.17
CA ILE A 489 -22.95 24.81 -12.44
C ILE A 489 -24.09 24.59 -13.44
N SER A 490 -24.64 23.38 -13.49
CA SER A 490 -25.77 23.04 -14.36
C SER A 490 -27.01 23.86 -13.99
N ALA A 491 -27.38 23.91 -12.71
CA ALA A 491 -28.52 24.68 -12.21
C ALA A 491 -28.36 26.19 -12.45
N GLN A 492 -27.15 26.74 -12.26
CA GLN A 492 -26.84 28.14 -12.54
C GLN A 492 -26.91 28.45 -14.04
N THR A 493 -26.45 27.53 -14.89
CA THR A 493 -26.54 27.66 -16.36
C THR A 493 -28.00 27.66 -16.82
N GLU A 494 -28.83 26.77 -16.27
CA GLU A 494 -30.27 26.76 -16.55
C GLU A 494 -30.97 28.02 -16.05
N ALA A 495 -30.63 28.51 -14.86
CA ALA A 495 -31.20 29.74 -14.32
C ALA A 495 -30.84 30.95 -15.19
N LEU A 496 -29.60 31.02 -15.67
CA LEU A 496 -29.14 32.04 -16.59
C LEU A 496 -29.88 31.97 -17.94
N GLU A 497 -30.09 30.78 -18.48
CA GLU A 497 -30.84 30.59 -19.72
C GLU A 497 -32.31 31.00 -19.55
N ARG A 498 -32.95 30.65 -18.43
CA ARG A 498 -34.31 31.12 -18.10
C ARG A 498 -34.37 32.64 -18.02
N ALA A 499 -33.39 33.27 -17.38
CA ALA A 499 -33.30 34.73 -17.32
C ALA A 499 -33.08 35.36 -18.71
N ARG A 500 -32.32 34.69 -19.59
CA ARG A 500 -32.11 35.14 -20.98
C ARG A 500 -33.38 35.10 -21.77
N VAL A 501 -34.13 34.00 -21.68
CA VAL A 501 -35.44 33.87 -22.33
C VAL A 501 -36.42 34.92 -21.82
N ALA A 502 -36.44 35.20 -20.52
CA ALA A 502 -37.27 36.24 -19.93
C ALA A 502 -36.87 37.67 -20.35
N ASN A 503 -35.62 37.86 -20.80
CA ASN A 503 -35.07 39.13 -21.29
C ASN A 503 -35.03 39.20 -22.83
N ASP A 504 -36.08 38.69 -23.49
CA ASP A 504 -36.23 38.64 -24.96
C ASP A 504 -35.05 37.99 -25.70
N GLY A 505 -34.38 37.04 -25.05
CA GLY A 505 -33.22 36.34 -25.61
C GLY A 505 -31.91 37.12 -25.55
N LYS A 506 -31.89 38.35 -25.02
CA LYS A 506 -30.69 39.20 -24.92
C LYS A 506 -29.97 38.97 -23.59
N LEU A 507 -28.64 39.00 -23.64
CA LEU A 507 -27.81 39.03 -22.43
C LEU A 507 -27.60 40.48 -22.00
N ASN A 508 -27.82 40.77 -20.72
CA ASN A 508 -27.37 42.02 -20.12
C ASN A 508 -25.94 41.87 -19.56
N GLU A 509 -25.31 42.96 -19.15
CA GLU A 509 -23.92 42.96 -18.68
C GLU A 509 -23.67 41.99 -17.50
N VAL A 510 -24.62 41.88 -16.57
CA VAL A 510 -24.53 40.96 -15.42
C VAL A 510 -24.56 39.51 -15.89
N MET A 511 -25.45 39.21 -16.84
CA MET A 511 -25.60 37.88 -17.42
C MET A 511 -24.39 37.46 -18.25
N GLU A 512 -23.77 38.38 -19.01
CA GLU A 512 -22.54 38.08 -19.76
C GLU A 512 -21.36 37.74 -18.83
N ARG A 513 -21.21 38.51 -17.74
CA ARG A 513 -20.20 38.23 -16.71
C ARG A 513 -20.46 36.88 -16.04
N GLN A 514 -21.71 36.58 -15.71
CA GLN A 514 -22.10 35.30 -15.13
C GLN A 514 -21.85 34.13 -16.08
N LEU A 515 -22.18 34.26 -17.37
CA LEU A 515 -21.93 33.23 -18.39
C LEU A 515 -20.44 32.91 -18.49
N THR A 516 -19.61 33.96 -18.60
CA THR A 516 -18.15 33.82 -18.71
C THR A 516 -17.58 33.11 -17.49
N ARG A 517 -18.03 33.47 -16.29
CA ARG A 517 -17.63 32.81 -15.03
C ARG A 517 -18.05 31.34 -14.99
N LEU A 518 -19.28 31.02 -15.39
CA LEU A 518 -19.76 29.63 -15.44
C LEU A 518 -18.95 28.78 -16.42
N ALA A 519 -18.59 29.32 -17.59
CA ALA A 519 -17.77 28.62 -18.57
C ALA A 519 -16.36 28.32 -18.02
N LEU A 520 -15.72 29.30 -17.37
CA LEU A 520 -14.41 29.10 -16.72
C LEU A 520 -14.48 28.06 -15.61
N LYS A 521 -15.52 28.11 -14.75
CA LYS A 521 -15.74 27.12 -13.70
C LYS A 521 -15.95 25.71 -14.25
N GLN A 522 -16.76 25.56 -15.31
CA GLN A 522 -16.99 24.28 -15.96
C GLN A 522 -15.68 23.69 -16.54
N GLY A 523 -14.85 24.54 -17.15
CA GLY A 523 -13.54 24.14 -17.65
C GLY A 523 -12.59 23.70 -16.53
N ALA A 524 -12.51 24.48 -15.44
CA ALA A 524 -11.66 24.17 -14.29
C ALA A 524 -12.11 22.88 -13.57
N LEU A 525 -13.42 22.70 -13.37
CA LEU A 525 -14.00 21.50 -12.79
C LEU A 525 -13.71 20.27 -13.66
N GLY A 526 -13.87 20.38 -14.98
CA GLY A 526 -13.52 19.31 -15.91
C GLY A 526 -12.02 18.94 -15.85
N GLY A 527 -11.14 19.94 -15.73
CA GLY A 527 -9.70 19.71 -15.52
C GLY A 527 -9.40 18.99 -14.21
N LEU A 528 -10.06 19.38 -13.10
CA LEU A 528 -9.96 18.70 -11.81
C LEU A 528 -10.44 17.25 -11.89
N THR A 529 -11.59 17.00 -12.52
CA THR A 529 -12.14 15.65 -12.72
C THR A 529 -11.17 14.76 -13.49
N LYS A 530 -10.55 15.27 -14.57
CA LYS A 530 -9.55 14.53 -15.34
C LYS A 530 -8.32 14.18 -14.51
N ARG A 531 -7.81 15.11 -13.69
CA ARG A 531 -6.67 14.85 -12.80
C ARG A 531 -7.00 13.77 -11.76
N LEU A 532 -8.16 13.87 -11.12
CA LEU A 532 -8.62 12.87 -10.15
C LEU A 532 -8.81 11.50 -10.81
N ALA A 533 -9.41 11.45 -12.00
CA ALA A 533 -9.60 10.20 -12.72
C ALA A 533 -8.26 9.52 -13.09
N ARG A 534 -7.27 10.31 -13.50
CA ARG A 534 -5.92 9.81 -13.80
C ARG A 534 -5.24 9.22 -12.57
N GLU A 535 -5.39 9.85 -11.42
CA GLU A 535 -4.69 9.42 -10.20
C GLU A 535 -5.39 8.26 -9.48
N PHE A 536 -6.72 8.28 -9.40
CA PHE A 536 -7.47 7.24 -8.71
C PHE A 536 -7.69 6.00 -9.57
N PHE A 537 -7.87 6.16 -10.87
CA PHE A 537 -8.25 5.06 -11.76
C PHE A 537 -7.21 4.76 -12.84
N GLY A 538 -6.18 5.59 -13.01
CA GLY A 538 -5.24 5.44 -14.13
C GLY A 538 -5.88 5.70 -15.50
N ILE A 539 -7.07 6.32 -15.54
CA ILE A 539 -7.85 6.55 -16.76
C ILE A 539 -7.85 8.06 -17.08
N VAL A 540 -7.68 8.41 -18.36
CA VAL A 540 -7.91 9.77 -18.85
C VAL A 540 -9.30 9.83 -19.51
N PRO A 541 -10.30 10.47 -18.89
CA PRO A 541 -11.62 10.60 -19.51
C PRO A 541 -11.55 11.53 -20.72
N GLY A 542 -11.87 11.01 -21.90
CA GLY A 542 -12.02 11.79 -23.13
C GLY A 542 -10.82 11.78 -24.09
N GLU A 543 -9.75 11.02 -23.81
CA GLU A 543 -8.84 10.57 -24.87
C GLU A 543 -9.43 9.30 -25.47
N ASN A 544 -9.67 9.33 -26.78
CA ASN A 544 -10.05 8.13 -27.53
C ASN A 544 -9.08 7.00 -27.18
N ALA A 545 -9.60 5.80 -26.96
CA ALA A 545 -8.84 4.59 -26.63
C ALA A 545 -7.90 4.10 -27.76
N ASN A 546 -7.41 4.98 -28.64
CA ASN A 546 -6.67 4.65 -29.86
C ASN A 546 -5.47 5.55 -30.19
N GLU A 547 -5.02 6.46 -29.32
CA GLU A 547 -3.74 7.16 -29.55
C GLU A 547 -2.78 6.90 -28.39
N PRO A 548 -1.58 6.33 -28.65
CA PRO A 548 -0.59 6.10 -27.62
C PRO A 548 0.02 7.44 -27.18
N VAL A 549 0.04 7.65 -25.87
CA VAL A 549 0.70 8.78 -25.21
C VAL A 549 2.19 8.75 -25.55
N GLU A 550 2.64 9.70 -26.37
CA GLU A 550 4.06 10.02 -26.49
C GLU A 550 4.58 10.50 -25.12
N LYS A 551 5.63 9.84 -24.63
CA LYS A 551 6.35 10.23 -23.44
C LYS A 551 7.28 11.39 -23.79
N GLU A 552 7.12 12.52 -23.11
CA GLU A 552 8.23 13.46 -22.85
C GLU A 552 8.94 13.12 -21.54
#